data_AF-A0A2G9HRH4-F1
#
_entry.id   AF-A0A2G9HRH4-F1
#
_cell.length_a   1.000
_cell.length_b   1.000
_cell.length_c   1.000
_cell.angle_alpha   90.00
_cell.angle_beta   90.00
_cell.angle_gamma   90.00
#
_symmetry.space_group_name_H-M   'P 1'
#
loop_
_entity.id
_entity.type
_entity.pdbx_description
1 polymer ?
#
loop_
_entity_poly.entity_id
_entity_poly.type
_entity_poly.pdbx_seq_one_letter_code
_entity_poly.pdbx_strand_id
1 'polypeptide(L)'
;MQTSCLDQIANPEYKSAIENGMINATQLTHNAVNIVAEVSQVLKFFDNDVQINAKATAPQRRRLMSTNDGYPLWFKGADRKLLSNEIKPNVVVTKDGSGQFKTINAAIAAYPANYDGRFIIHVKEGVYNEQVIIDKNKPNIFIYGDGIGKTIITERRNDGIMKVGTMHTATFANEAAGFIARGITFRNEAGPEGHQAVAFRSMGDKAALFDCSFEGYQDTLFYQVSRQFYKNCRIYGTIDFIFGKGDAVIQDSEIIVRKPLPNQWNTVTADGREIPNGSNGLVLQNCRIVPDKELYPVRFEVQTYLGRPWTREALTVVMQSELGDFIRPEGWKLWDKKENHKTCEMLEFANRGPGARTDGRSKEFARFRVLKPMEAAKYTPGRFLAGYQWLPQTGLPHRLGL
;
A
#
# COMPACT_ATOMS: atom_id res chain seq x y z
N MET A 1 16.44 -13.98 6.48
CA MET A 1 16.48 -13.43 5.10
C MET A 1 15.04 -13.26 4.65
N GLN A 2 14.67 -12.13 4.05
CA GLN A 2 13.34 -11.98 3.44
C GLN A 2 13.21 -12.97 2.29
N THR A 3 12.12 -13.73 2.28
CA THR A 3 11.86 -14.80 1.30
C THR A 3 10.53 -14.54 0.60
N SER A 4 10.58 -14.45 -0.73
CA SER A 4 9.39 -14.47 -1.60
C SER A 4 8.96 -15.91 -1.91
N CYS A 5 7.77 -16.12 -2.51
CA CYS A 5 7.35 -17.44 -3.00
C CYS A 5 8.41 -18.09 -3.89
N LEU A 6 9.06 -17.30 -4.74
CA LEU A 6 10.10 -17.75 -5.65
C LEU A 6 11.36 -18.20 -4.91
N ASP A 7 11.65 -17.63 -3.75
CA ASP A 7 12.80 -18.01 -2.92
C ASP A 7 12.63 -19.35 -2.21
N GLN A 8 11.40 -19.87 -2.16
CA GLN A 8 11.08 -21.17 -1.58
C GLN A 8 11.14 -22.31 -2.62
N ILE A 9 11.33 -22.00 -3.91
CA ILE A 9 11.47 -23.01 -4.96
C ILE A 9 12.88 -23.60 -4.91
N ALA A 10 12.98 -24.89 -4.57
CA ALA A 10 14.26 -25.58 -4.39
C ALA A 10 15.01 -25.85 -5.70
N ASN A 11 14.29 -26.00 -6.83
CA ASN A 11 14.89 -26.29 -8.13
C ASN A 11 15.29 -24.99 -8.87
N PRO A 12 16.59 -24.77 -9.17
CA PRO A 12 17.07 -23.54 -9.80
C PRO A 12 16.55 -23.31 -11.23
N GLU A 13 16.37 -24.36 -12.02
CA GLU A 13 15.88 -24.26 -13.39
C GLU A 13 14.40 -23.87 -13.40
N TYR A 14 13.58 -24.48 -12.54
CA TYR A 14 12.18 -24.10 -12.40
C TYR A 14 12.03 -22.70 -11.82
N LYS A 15 12.86 -22.35 -10.83
CA LYS A 15 12.89 -20.98 -10.28
C LYS A 15 13.16 -19.96 -11.38
N SER A 16 14.21 -20.17 -12.17
CA SER A 16 14.59 -19.27 -13.28
C SER A 16 13.51 -19.20 -14.38
N ALA A 17 12.94 -20.34 -14.78
CA ALA A 17 11.89 -20.38 -15.80
C ALA A 17 10.61 -19.65 -15.34
N ILE A 18 10.20 -19.87 -14.08
CA ILE A 18 9.03 -19.20 -13.49
C ILE A 18 9.30 -17.71 -13.30
N GLU A 19 10.49 -17.33 -12.82
CA GLU A 19 10.94 -15.94 -12.72
C GLU A 19 10.84 -15.24 -14.08
N ASN A 20 11.43 -15.79 -15.13
CA ASN A 20 11.40 -15.21 -16.47
C ASN A 20 9.97 -15.11 -17.04
N GLY A 21 9.15 -16.15 -16.83
CA GLY A 21 7.74 -16.14 -17.22
C GLY A 21 6.93 -15.05 -16.50
N MET A 22 7.12 -14.91 -15.18
CA MET A 22 6.46 -13.88 -14.38
C MET A 22 6.94 -12.47 -14.75
N ILE A 23 8.23 -12.27 -15.02
CA ILE A 23 8.78 -10.99 -15.47
C ILE A 23 8.11 -10.56 -16.77
N ASN A 24 8.03 -11.44 -17.76
CA ASN A 24 7.40 -11.13 -19.05
C ASN A 24 5.91 -10.78 -18.90
N ALA A 25 5.15 -11.58 -18.14
CA ALA A 25 3.73 -11.31 -17.91
C ALA A 25 3.48 -9.99 -17.16
N THR A 26 4.35 -9.70 -16.18
CA THR A 26 4.28 -8.47 -15.39
C THR A 26 4.62 -7.25 -16.25
N GLN A 27 5.66 -7.33 -17.09
CA GLN A 27 6.01 -6.28 -18.06
C GLN A 27 4.87 -5.99 -19.04
N LEU A 28 4.25 -7.03 -19.61
CA LEU A 28 3.10 -6.86 -20.53
C LEU A 28 1.93 -6.17 -19.83
N THR A 29 1.63 -6.58 -18.59
CA THR A 29 0.56 -5.99 -17.79
C THR A 29 0.85 -4.52 -17.48
N HIS A 30 2.07 -4.20 -17.04
CA HIS A 30 2.47 -2.81 -16.77
C HIS A 30 2.44 -1.94 -18.03
N ASN A 31 2.92 -2.44 -19.16
CA ASN A 31 2.86 -1.71 -20.43
C ASN A 31 1.42 -1.42 -20.83
N ALA A 32 0.51 -2.39 -20.72
CA ALA A 32 -0.90 -2.18 -20.99
C ALA A 32 -1.52 -1.13 -20.05
N VAL A 33 -1.26 -1.21 -18.74
CA VAL A 33 -1.76 -0.23 -17.77
C VAL A 33 -1.23 1.17 -18.07
N ASN A 34 0.07 1.30 -18.39
CA ASN A 34 0.69 2.58 -18.73
C ASN A 34 0.07 3.19 -19.99
N ILE A 35 -0.15 2.39 -21.05
CA ILE A 35 -0.82 2.85 -22.27
C ILE A 35 -2.22 3.37 -21.94
N VAL A 36 -3.02 2.61 -21.17
CA VAL A 36 -4.37 3.02 -20.78
C VAL A 36 -4.34 4.29 -19.91
N ALA A 37 -3.35 4.43 -19.01
CA ALA A 37 -3.18 5.61 -18.19
C ALA A 37 -2.84 6.86 -19.02
N GLU A 38 -1.93 6.74 -20.00
CA GLU A 38 -1.58 7.83 -20.92
C GLU A 38 -2.75 8.20 -21.84
N VAL A 39 -3.44 7.23 -22.44
CA VAL A 39 -4.64 7.47 -23.25
C VAL A 39 -5.75 8.15 -22.42
N SER A 40 -5.95 7.71 -21.17
CA SER A 40 -6.92 8.34 -20.27
C SER A 40 -6.57 9.79 -19.94
N GLN A 41 -5.27 10.15 -19.85
CA GLN A 41 -4.84 11.53 -19.70
C GLN A 41 -5.12 12.35 -20.95
N VAL A 42 -4.77 11.83 -22.13
CA VAL A 42 -5.02 12.48 -23.43
C VAL A 42 -6.51 12.78 -23.61
N LEU A 43 -7.39 11.82 -23.29
CA LEU A 43 -8.84 12.02 -23.38
C LEU A 43 -9.36 13.13 -22.46
N LYS A 44 -8.75 13.35 -21.29
CA LYS A 44 -9.12 14.46 -20.39
C LYS A 44 -8.65 15.82 -20.89
N PHE A 45 -7.56 15.89 -21.65
CA PHE A 45 -7.17 17.13 -22.34
C PHE A 45 -8.19 17.51 -23.42
N PHE A 46 -8.71 16.53 -24.16
CA PHE A 46 -9.73 16.78 -25.19
C PHE A 46 -11.10 17.18 -24.61
N ASP A 47 -11.45 16.77 -23.40
CA ASP A 47 -12.69 17.19 -22.73
C ASP A 47 -12.64 18.66 -22.26
N ASN A 48 -11.44 19.25 -22.13
CA ASN A 48 -11.25 20.64 -21.68
C ASN A 48 -10.98 21.66 -22.81
N ASP A 49 -10.56 21.24 -24.01
CA ASP A 49 -10.08 22.14 -25.08
C ASP A 49 -10.90 22.18 -26.37
N VAL A 50 -12.16 21.72 -26.36
CA VAL A 50 -13.01 21.72 -27.57
C VAL A 50 -14.11 22.78 -27.48
N GLN A 51 -13.77 24.04 -27.77
CA GLN A 51 -14.74 25.01 -28.32
C GLN A 51 -14.77 24.88 -29.85
N ILE A 52 -15.63 23.99 -30.36
CA ILE A 52 -15.91 23.94 -31.80
C ILE A 52 -16.93 25.04 -32.13
N ASN A 53 -16.42 26.12 -32.71
CA ASN A 53 -17.22 27.10 -33.44
C ASN A 53 -17.74 26.44 -34.73
N ALA A 54 -18.99 25.98 -34.72
CA ALA A 54 -19.71 25.59 -35.92
C ALA A 54 -21.09 26.26 -35.95
N LYS A 55 -21.18 27.39 -36.65
CA LYS A 55 -22.44 27.92 -37.17
C LYS A 55 -22.89 27.02 -38.32
N ALA A 56 -23.78 26.05 -38.05
CA ALA A 56 -24.81 25.56 -38.98
C ALA A 56 -25.61 24.43 -38.32
N THR A 57 -26.93 24.61 -38.28
CA THR A 57 -28.00 23.61 -38.12
C THR A 57 -27.85 22.56 -37.01
N ALA A 58 -28.69 22.72 -35.98
CA ALA A 58 -28.78 21.92 -34.77
C ALA A 58 -28.58 20.40 -34.94
N PRO A 59 -27.72 19.80 -34.10
CA PRO A 59 -27.89 18.43 -33.67
C PRO A 59 -28.28 18.39 -32.19
N GLN A 60 -29.19 17.48 -31.87
CA GLN A 60 -29.59 17.13 -30.51
C GLN A 60 -28.37 16.98 -29.61
N ARG A 61 -28.34 17.76 -28.52
CA ARG A 61 -27.45 17.54 -27.40
C ARG A 61 -27.59 16.07 -26.98
N ARG A 62 -26.56 15.24 -27.20
CA ARG A 62 -26.42 13.96 -26.49
C ARG A 62 -26.31 14.31 -25.01
N ARG A 63 -27.45 14.34 -24.31
CA ARG A 63 -27.48 14.29 -22.85
C ARG A 63 -26.71 13.03 -22.49
N LEU A 64 -25.57 13.18 -21.80
CA LEU A 64 -24.99 12.07 -21.06
C LEU A 64 -26.14 11.50 -20.21
N MET A 65 -26.48 10.24 -20.45
CA MET A 65 -27.50 9.56 -19.67
C MET A 65 -27.02 9.60 -18.22
N SER A 66 -27.75 10.36 -17.41
CA SER A 66 -27.60 10.42 -15.97
C SER A 66 -28.76 9.65 -15.35
N THR A 67 -28.51 9.04 -14.21
CA THR A 67 -29.59 8.51 -13.38
C THR A 67 -30.43 9.65 -12.81
N ASN A 68 -31.63 9.38 -12.30
CA ASN A 68 -32.58 10.40 -11.77
C ASN A 68 -32.00 11.31 -10.66
N ASP A 69 -30.83 10.97 -10.13
CA ASP A 69 -30.05 11.69 -9.12
C ASP A 69 -28.85 12.47 -9.70
N GLY A 70 -28.72 12.58 -11.02
CA GLY A 70 -27.74 13.47 -11.68
C GLY A 70 -26.34 12.90 -11.91
N TYR A 71 -26.10 11.62 -11.59
CA TYR A 71 -24.77 10.98 -11.76
C TYR A 71 -24.64 10.18 -13.08
N PRO A 72 -23.43 10.06 -13.66
CA PRO A 72 -23.19 9.27 -14.87
C PRO A 72 -23.51 7.78 -14.71
N LEU A 73 -24.03 7.12 -15.74
CA LEU A 73 -24.36 5.68 -15.73
C LEU A 73 -23.21 4.73 -15.33
N TRP A 74 -21.96 5.11 -15.62
CA TRP A 74 -20.77 4.32 -15.26
C TRP A 74 -20.42 4.39 -13.77
N PHE A 75 -21.04 5.31 -13.02
CA PHE A 75 -20.85 5.48 -11.59
C PHE A 75 -21.94 4.69 -10.85
N LYS A 76 -21.63 3.45 -10.45
CA LYS A 76 -22.63 2.53 -9.85
C LYS A 76 -23.20 3.09 -8.53
N GLY A 77 -24.47 2.79 -8.25
CA GLY A 77 -25.19 3.32 -7.08
C GLY A 77 -24.61 2.90 -5.72
N ALA A 78 -23.88 1.80 -5.63
CA ALA A 78 -23.21 1.38 -4.40
C ALA A 78 -21.98 2.24 -4.08
N ASP A 79 -21.19 2.63 -5.10
CA ASP A 79 -20.03 3.51 -4.93
C ASP A 79 -20.46 4.95 -4.62
N ARG A 80 -21.65 5.37 -5.09
CA ARG A 80 -22.31 6.62 -4.67
C ARG A 80 -22.65 6.66 -3.17
N LYS A 81 -22.96 5.53 -2.55
CA LYS A 81 -23.30 5.47 -1.11
C LYS A 81 -22.07 5.65 -0.22
N LEU A 82 -20.86 5.39 -0.72
CA LEU A 82 -19.62 5.73 -0.01
C LEU A 82 -19.42 7.25 0.12
N LEU A 83 -20.08 8.05 -0.72
CA LEU A 83 -20.12 9.51 -0.64
C LEU A 83 -21.24 10.04 0.28
N SER A 84 -22.13 9.17 0.77
CA SER A 84 -23.20 9.53 1.70
C SER A 84 -22.79 9.26 3.15
N ASN A 85 -23.26 10.08 4.09
CA ASN A 85 -22.91 9.95 5.51
C ASN A 85 -23.43 8.66 6.20
N GLU A 86 -24.21 7.82 5.51
CA GLU A 86 -24.73 6.55 6.05
C GLU A 86 -24.40 5.36 5.14
N ILE A 87 -23.28 4.69 5.43
CA ILE A 87 -22.89 3.44 4.78
C ILE A 87 -23.75 2.29 5.36
N LYS A 88 -24.74 1.81 4.62
CA LYS A 88 -25.53 0.61 5.03
C LYS A 88 -24.70 -0.68 4.82
N PRO A 89 -24.32 -1.41 5.88
CA PRO A 89 -23.57 -2.65 5.75
C PRO A 89 -24.44 -3.81 5.27
N ASN A 90 -23.84 -4.76 4.55
CA ASN A 90 -24.48 -6.04 4.23
C ASN A 90 -24.52 -6.95 5.47
N VAL A 91 -23.43 -6.93 6.24
CA VAL A 91 -23.26 -7.75 7.45
C VAL A 91 -22.56 -6.96 8.54
N VAL A 92 -22.94 -7.21 9.80
CA VAL A 92 -22.33 -6.60 10.98
C VAL A 92 -21.68 -7.69 11.83
N VAL A 93 -20.44 -7.44 12.25
CA VAL A 93 -19.65 -8.30 13.13
C VAL A 93 -19.55 -7.65 14.50
N THR A 94 -19.93 -8.37 15.55
CA THR A 94 -19.93 -7.87 16.93
C THR A 94 -19.47 -8.94 17.89
N LYS A 95 -18.62 -8.60 18.86
CA LYS A 95 -18.21 -9.58 19.89
C LYS A 95 -19.32 -9.98 20.85
N ASP A 96 -20.20 -9.05 21.21
CA ASP A 96 -21.31 -9.26 22.14
C ASP A 96 -22.46 -10.11 21.56
N GLY A 97 -22.46 -10.33 20.23
CA GLY A 97 -23.48 -11.08 19.52
C GLY A 97 -24.73 -10.28 19.15
N SER A 98 -24.68 -8.94 19.26
CA SER A 98 -25.78 -8.06 18.85
C SER A 98 -25.93 -7.91 17.32
N GLY A 99 -24.89 -8.27 16.56
CA GLY A 99 -24.87 -8.33 15.09
C GLY A 99 -25.05 -9.75 14.53
N GLN A 100 -24.95 -9.87 13.20
CA GLN A 100 -25.15 -11.14 12.49
C GLN A 100 -24.04 -12.17 12.75
N PHE A 101 -22.79 -11.72 12.96
CA PHE A 101 -21.64 -12.60 13.14
C PHE A 101 -20.80 -12.20 14.35
N LYS A 102 -20.17 -13.20 15.00
CA LYS A 102 -19.21 -12.97 16.09
C LYS A 102 -17.75 -12.82 15.62
N THR A 103 -17.44 -13.33 14.44
CA THR A 103 -16.09 -13.32 13.87
C THR A 103 -16.11 -12.76 12.45
N ILE A 104 -14.98 -12.19 12.03
CA ILE A 104 -14.80 -11.62 10.69
C ILE A 104 -14.74 -12.77 9.68
N ASN A 105 -14.10 -13.88 10.01
CA ASN A 105 -14.08 -15.06 9.15
C ASN A 105 -15.49 -15.60 8.84
N ALA A 106 -16.42 -15.59 9.82
CA ALA A 106 -17.80 -16.00 9.57
C ALA A 106 -18.54 -15.03 8.64
N ALA A 107 -18.31 -13.72 8.79
CA ALA A 107 -18.88 -12.72 7.90
C ALA A 107 -18.34 -12.82 6.46
N ILE A 108 -17.05 -13.12 6.29
CA ILE A 108 -16.43 -13.37 4.98
C ILE A 108 -16.96 -14.68 4.38
N ALA A 109 -17.15 -15.72 5.18
CA ALA A 109 -17.73 -16.99 4.72
C ALA A 109 -19.18 -16.83 4.21
N ALA A 110 -19.91 -15.84 4.71
CA ALA A 110 -21.26 -15.49 4.25
C ALA A 110 -21.30 -14.69 2.95
N TYR A 111 -20.15 -14.41 2.32
CA TYR A 111 -20.10 -13.74 1.01
C TYR A 111 -20.89 -14.54 -0.04
N PRO A 112 -21.93 -13.97 -0.68
CA PRO A 112 -22.78 -14.71 -1.62
C PRO A 112 -22.04 -15.14 -2.89
N ALA A 113 -22.35 -16.33 -3.39
CA ALA A 113 -21.90 -16.74 -4.72
C ALA A 113 -22.44 -15.77 -5.78
N ASN A 114 -21.60 -15.39 -6.75
CA ASN A 114 -21.93 -14.48 -7.85
C ASN A 114 -22.43 -13.09 -7.40
N TYR A 115 -21.99 -12.59 -6.24
CA TYR A 115 -22.34 -11.26 -5.77
C TYR A 115 -21.85 -10.17 -6.74
N ASP A 116 -22.77 -9.36 -7.28
CA ASP A 116 -22.44 -8.18 -8.09
C ASP A 116 -22.52 -6.92 -7.21
N GLY A 117 -21.43 -6.15 -7.22
CA GLY A 117 -21.28 -4.92 -6.45
C GLY A 117 -20.28 -5.03 -5.30
N ARG A 118 -20.38 -4.09 -4.36
CA ARG A 118 -19.50 -3.97 -3.19
C ARG A 118 -20.13 -4.65 -1.98
N PHE A 119 -19.42 -5.58 -1.35
CA PHE A 119 -19.89 -6.29 -0.16
C PHE A 119 -19.34 -5.61 1.10
N ILE A 120 -20.22 -5.02 1.88
CA ILE A 120 -19.88 -4.12 2.98
C ILE A 120 -19.98 -4.86 4.31
N ILE A 121 -18.85 -4.95 5.02
CA ILE A 121 -18.72 -5.57 6.33
C ILE A 121 -18.44 -4.48 7.36
N HIS A 122 -19.35 -4.29 8.31
CA HIS A 122 -19.10 -3.44 9.48
C HIS A 122 -18.60 -4.28 10.63
N VAL A 123 -17.40 -3.99 11.13
CA VAL A 123 -16.82 -4.66 12.29
C VAL A 123 -16.84 -3.70 13.47
N LYS A 124 -17.70 -3.96 14.46
CA LYS A 124 -17.80 -3.10 15.63
C LYS A 124 -16.54 -3.12 16.49
N GLU A 125 -16.47 -2.21 17.45
CA GLU A 125 -15.37 -2.16 18.42
C GLU A 125 -15.15 -3.51 19.12
N GLY A 126 -13.89 -3.84 19.33
CA GLY A 126 -13.47 -5.12 19.89
C GLY A 126 -12.11 -5.57 19.37
N VAL A 127 -11.52 -6.53 20.09
CA VAL A 127 -10.23 -7.16 19.74
C VAL A 127 -10.46 -8.55 19.15
N TYR A 128 -10.50 -8.66 17.84
CA TYR A 128 -10.72 -9.91 17.10
C TYR A 128 -9.40 -10.66 16.94
N ASN A 129 -9.23 -11.74 17.71
CA ASN A 129 -8.04 -12.59 17.65
C ASN A 129 -8.28 -13.71 16.65
N GLU A 130 -7.98 -13.42 15.38
CA GLU A 130 -8.16 -14.34 14.26
C GLU A 130 -7.24 -13.97 13.09
N GLN A 131 -6.68 -15.00 12.45
CA GLN A 131 -6.10 -14.85 11.12
C GLN A 131 -7.22 -14.74 10.08
N VAL A 132 -7.21 -13.67 9.29
CA VAL A 132 -8.23 -13.41 8.27
C VAL A 132 -7.60 -13.46 6.88
N ILE A 133 -8.23 -14.20 5.97
CA ILE A 133 -7.83 -14.27 4.57
C ILE A 133 -9.05 -13.97 3.70
N ILE A 134 -8.98 -12.92 2.90
CA ILE A 134 -9.94 -12.66 1.82
C ILE A 134 -9.37 -13.29 0.55
N ASP A 135 -9.95 -14.40 0.12
CA ASP A 135 -9.54 -15.07 -1.10
C ASP A 135 -10.00 -14.32 -2.36
N LYS A 136 -9.29 -14.55 -3.46
CA LYS A 136 -9.52 -13.91 -4.77
C LYS A 136 -10.94 -14.03 -5.32
N ASN A 137 -11.75 -15.00 -4.87
CA ASN A 137 -13.12 -15.20 -5.35
C ASN A 137 -14.14 -14.31 -4.63
N LYS A 138 -13.69 -13.45 -3.70
CA LYS A 138 -14.52 -12.48 -2.97
C LYS A 138 -14.10 -11.03 -3.27
N PRO A 139 -14.19 -10.58 -4.54
CA PRO A 139 -13.77 -9.24 -4.94
C PRO A 139 -14.67 -8.15 -4.33
N ASN A 140 -14.19 -6.91 -4.35
CA ASN A 140 -14.96 -5.72 -3.97
C ASN A 140 -15.52 -5.75 -2.53
N ILE A 141 -14.85 -6.43 -1.59
CA ILE A 141 -15.16 -6.28 -0.17
C ILE A 141 -14.76 -4.89 0.30
N PHE A 142 -15.66 -4.22 1.02
CA PHE A 142 -15.35 -3.05 1.82
C PHE A 142 -15.59 -3.38 3.30
N ILE A 143 -14.51 -3.40 4.08
CA ILE A 143 -14.57 -3.63 5.51
C ILE A 143 -14.30 -2.32 6.26
N TYR A 144 -15.12 -1.97 7.24
CA TYR A 144 -14.86 -0.81 8.08
C TYR A 144 -15.09 -1.08 9.56
N GLY A 145 -14.28 -0.42 10.39
CA GLY A 145 -14.33 -0.49 11.84
C GLY A 145 -14.92 0.78 12.48
N ASP A 146 -15.11 0.74 13.79
CA ASP A 146 -15.55 1.89 14.59
C ASP A 146 -14.41 2.90 14.88
N GLY A 147 -13.21 2.64 14.35
CA GLY A 147 -12.05 3.54 14.38
C GLY A 147 -10.74 2.86 14.79
N ILE A 148 -9.62 3.51 14.46
CA ILE A 148 -8.28 3.10 14.90
C ILE A 148 -8.25 2.95 16.43
N GLY A 149 -7.70 1.84 16.93
CA GLY A 149 -7.61 1.52 18.35
C GLY A 149 -8.90 1.00 18.98
N LYS A 150 -10.05 1.04 18.28
CA LYS A 150 -11.33 0.48 18.74
C LYS A 150 -11.61 -0.88 18.13
N THR A 151 -11.54 -0.97 16.81
CA THR A 151 -11.67 -2.23 16.07
C THR A 151 -10.28 -2.75 15.73
N ILE A 152 -9.87 -3.83 16.40
CA ILE A 152 -8.52 -4.39 16.30
C ILE A 152 -8.62 -5.84 15.83
N ILE A 153 -7.92 -6.18 14.74
CA ILE A 153 -7.72 -7.55 14.27
C ILE A 153 -6.28 -7.93 14.61
N THR A 154 -6.08 -9.01 15.36
CA THR A 154 -4.78 -9.34 15.94
C THR A 154 -4.44 -10.82 15.84
N GLU A 155 -3.16 -11.11 15.63
CA GLU A 155 -2.55 -12.45 15.70
C GLU A 155 -1.09 -12.32 16.18
N ARG A 156 -0.37 -13.44 16.32
CA ARG A 156 1.06 -13.44 16.72
C ARG A 156 1.95 -14.42 15.96
N ARG A 157 1.50 -14.85 14.78
CA ARG A 157 2.27 -15.74 13.90
C ARG A 157 3.55 -15.05 13.45
N ASN A 158 4.66 -15.79 13.43
CA ASN A 158 5.97 -15.24 13.13
C ASN A 158 6.94 -16.28 12.57
N ASP A 159 7.94 -15.82 11.82
CA ASP A 159 8.94 -16.71 11.22
C ASP A 159 10.07 -17.08 12.19
N GLY A 160 10.44 -16.18 13.09
CA GLY A 160 11.58 -16.35 13.99
C GLY A 160 11.45 -17.56 14.92
N ILE A 161 10.30 -17.69 15.57
CA ILE A 161 10.00 -18.73 16.56
C ILE A 161 9.21 -19.87 15.92
N MET A 162 8.16 -19.55 15.14
CA MET A 162 7.25 -20.58 14.61
C MET A 162 7.69 -21.18 13.27
N LYS A 163 8.67 -20.57 12.57
CA LYS A 163 9.21 -21.06 11.29
C LYS A 163 8.13 -21.27 10.20
N VAL A 164 7.06 -20.47 10.22
CA VAL A 164 5.94 -20.62 9.28
C VAL A 164 6.21 -19.96 7.92
N GLY A 165 7.31 -19.21 7.77
CA GLY A 165 7.60 -18.41 6.58
C GLY A 165 6.84 -17.08 6.59
N THR A 166 7.52 -15.98 6.22
CA THR A 166 7.00 -14.59 6.31
C THR A 166 5.59 -14.42 5.77
N MET A 167 5.25 -15.01 4.60
CA MET A 167 3.93 -14.85 3.98
C MET A 167 2.78 -15.39 4.83
N HIS A 168 3.02 -16.46 5.59
CA HIS A 168 2.00 -17.12 6.41
C HIS A 168 1.86 -16.50 7.80
N THR A 169 2.67 -15.49 8.12
CA THR A 169 2.60 -14.74 9.37
C THR A 169 1.53 -13.65 9.38
N ALA A 170 0.99 -13.30 8.21
CA ALA A 170 0.02 -12.22 8.06
C ALA A 170 -1.21 -12.42 8.96
N THR A 171 -1.49 -11.44 9.82
CA THR A 171 -2.73 -11.39 10.61
C THR A 171 -3.94 -11.23 9.68
N PHE A 172 -3.84 -10.32 8.72
CA PHE A 172 -4.84 -10.12 7.68
C PHE A 172 -4.19 -10.19 6.30
N ALA A 173 -4.74 -11.04 5.42
CA ALA A 173 -4.31 -11.16 4.04
C ALA A 173 -5.46 -10.85 3.08
N ASN A 174 -5.24 -9.89 2.18
CA ASN A 174 -6.14 -9.60 1.07
C ASN A 174 -5.58 -10.16 -0.25
N GLU A 175 -6.29 -11.09 -0.86
CA GLU A 175 -5.97 -11.64 -2.19
C GLU A 175 -6.99 -11.22 -3.26
N ALA A 176 -8.01 -10.45 -2.88
CA ALA A 176 -9.10 -10.05 -3.77
C ALA A 176 -8.95 -8.63 -4.30
N ALA A 177 -9.34 -8.45 -5.57
CA ALA A 177 -9.33 -7.14 -6.22
C ALA A 177 -10.41 -6.21 -5.66
N GLY A 178 -10.14 -4.90 -5.65
CA GLY A 178 -11.09 -3.86 -5.26
C GLY A 178 -11.40 -3.80 -3.75
N PHE A 179 -10.55 -4.43 -2.94
CA PHE A 179 -10.67 -4.42 -1.48
C PHE A 179 -10.51 -3.00 -0.93
N ILE A 180 -11.41 -2.61 -0.03
CA ILE A 180 -11.32 -1.37 0.73
C ILE A 180 -11.34 -1.69 2.22
N ALA A 181 -10.46 -1.05 3.00
CA ALA A 181 -10.53 -1.05 4.45
C ALA A 181 -10.61 0.37 5.00
N ARG A 182 -11.39 0.59 6.06
CA ARG A 182 -11.40 1.87 6.78
C ARG A 182 -11.51 1.73 8.30
N GLY A 183 -10.75 2.51 9.06
CA GLY A 183 -10.99 2.63 10.51
C GLY A 183 -10.68 1.36 11.31
N ILE A 184 -9.72 0.55 10.85
CA ILE A 184 -9.36 -0.74 11.46
C ILE A 184 -7.88 -0.74 11.84
N THR A 185 -7.57 -1.39 12.95
CA THR A 185 -6.20 -1.71 13.36
C THR A 185 -5.88 -3.16 13.01
N PHE A 186 -4.88 -3.37 12.15
CA PHE A 186 -4.30 -4.68 11.86
C PHE A 186 -3.02 -4.82 12.68
N ARG A 187 -2.93 -5.84 13.55
CA ARG A 187 -1.82 -5.99 14.49
C ARG A 187 -1.22 -7.39 14.46
N ASN A 188 0.11 -7.46 14.41
CA ASN A 188 0.84 -8.67 14.77
C ASN A 188 1.58 -8.45 16.10
N GLU A 189 1.24 -9.24 17.11
CA GLU A 189 1.73 -9.16 18.49
C GLU A 189 2.96 -10.03 18.77
N ALA A 190 3.63 -10.56 17.75
CA ALA A 190 4.80 -11.43 17.94
C ALA A 190 5.98 -10.76 18.67
N GLY A 191 6.05 -9.42 18.65
CA GLY A 191 7.20 -8.67 19.17
C GLY A 191 8.41 -8.72 18.23
N PRO A 192 9.50 -8.01 18.55
CA PRO A 192 10.71 -8.02 17.72
C PRO A 192 11.42 -9.39 17.72
N GLU A 193 11.13 -10.22 18.73
CA GLU A 193 11.74 -11.52 19.00
C GLU A 193 11.14 -12.59 18.09
N GLY A 194 9.93 -12.35 17.59
CA GLY A 194 9.33 -13.12 16.51
C GLY A 194 10.00 -12.91 15.16
N HIS A 195 10.91 -11.94 15.02
CA HIS A 195 11.46 -11.50 13.74
C HIS A 195 10.34 -11.17 12.74
N GLN A 196 10.36 -11.72 11.51
CA GLN A 196 9.37 -11.41 10.48
C GLN A 196 7.95 -11.79 10.94
N ALA A 197 7.06 -10.80 11.04
CA ALA A 197 5.72 -10.96 11.56
C ALA A 197 4.76 -9.93 10.95
N VAL A 198 4.04 -10.34 9.90
CA VAL A 198 3.22 -9.46 9.08
C VAL A 198 1.89 -9.15 9.76
N ALA A 199 1.54 -7.86 9.85
CA ALA A 199 0.22 -7.41 10.31
C ALA A 199 -0.79 -7.40 9.16
N PHE A 200 -0.39 -6.88 8.00
CA PHE A 200 -1.25 -6.82 6.82
C PHE A 200 -0.47 -7.20 5.55
N ARG A 201 -1.03 -8.12 4.78
CA ARG A 201 -0.51 -8.57 3.48
C ARG A 201 -1.56 -8.29 2.41
N SER A 202 -1.16 -7.67 1.29
CA SER A 202 -2.07 -7.47 0.16
C SER A 202 -1.46 -7.89 -1.17
N MET A 203 -2.23 -8.67 -1.91
CA MET A 203 -1.97 -9.10 -3.29
C MET A 203 -3.07 -8.66 -4.26
N GLY A 204 -4.24 -8.25 -3.75
CA GLY A 204 -5.36 -7.83 -4.59
C GLY A 204 -5.10 -6.50 -5.28
N ASP A 205 -5.41 -6.43 -6.58
CA ASP A 205 -5.31 -5.19 -7.35
C ASP A 205 -6.35 -4.16 -6.92
N LYS A 206 -5.97 -2.88 -6.94
CA LYS A 206 -6.82 -1.75 -6.53
C LYS A 206 -7.27 -1.84 -5.07
N ALA A 207 -6.38 -2.29 -4.19
CA ALA A 207 -6.62 -2.24 -2.75
C ALA A 207 -6.48 -0.80 -2.23
N ALA A 208 -7.44 -0.32 -1.43
CA ALA A 208 -7.37 1.02 -0.83
C ALA A 208 -7.66 0.99 0.68
N LEU A 209 -6.79 1.56 1.49
CA LEU A 209 -6.87 1.53 2.94
C LEU A 209 -6.85 2.97 3.48
N PHE A 210 -7.85 3.32 4.28
CA PHE A 210 -8.06 4.67 4.78
C PHE A 210 -8.22 4.68 6.29
N ASP A 211 -7.62 5.63 6.99
CA ASP A 211 -7.79 5.73 8.44
C ASP A 211 -7.50 4.40 9.16
N CYS A 212 -6.47 3.66 8.72
CA CYS A 212 -6.10 2.35 9.28
C CYS A 212 -4.80 2.43 10.10
N SER A 213 -4.64 1.50 11.04
CA SER A 213 -3.37 1.31 11.77
C SER A 213 -2.79 -0.06 11.43
N PHE A 214 -1.49 -0.11 11.18
CA PHE A 214 -0.72 -1.33 10.94
C PHE A 214 0.36 -1.44 12.01
N GLU A 215 0.23 -2.42 12.88
CA GLU A 215 1.02 -2.50 14.11
C GLU A 215 1.83 -3.80 14.14
N GLY A 216 3.15 -3.66 14.09
CA GLY A 216 4.09 -4.78 14.21
C GLY A 216 5.50 -4.29 14.54
N TYR A 217 6.47 -5.16 14.33
CA TYR A 217 7.90 -4.87 14.46
C TYR A 217 8.57 -5.06 13.09
N GLN A 218 9.18 -6.22 12.84
CA GLN A 218 9.80 -6.53 11.56
C GLN A 218 8.76 -7.03 10.55
N ASP A 219 8.85 -6.56 9.30
CA ASP A 219 7.98 -6.94 8.18
C ASP A 219 6.47 -6.65 8.41
N THR A 220 6.11 -5.48 8.96
CA THR A 220 4.72 -5.17 9.36
C THR A 220 3.70 -5.08 8.20
N LEU A 221 4.00 -4.30 7.17
CA LEU A 221 3.11 -4.06 6.02
C LEU A 221 3.73 -4.65 4.76
N PHE A 222 3.09 -5.71 4.25
CA PHE A 222 3.52 -6.42 3.05
C PHE A 222 2.66 -6.04 1.84
N TYR A 223 3.09 -5.04 1.07
CA TYR A 223 2.48 -4.67 -0.22
C TYR A 223 2.94 -5.63 -1.32
N GLN A 224 2.54 -6.90 -1.18
CA GLN A 224 3.16 -8.02 -1.88
C GLN A 224 3.18 -7.87 -3.40
N VAL A 225 2.04 -7.61 -4.03
CA VAL A 225 1.91 -7.39 -5.49
C VAL A 225 0.74 -6.46 -5.82
N SER A 226 0.68 -6.01 -7.09
CA SER A 226 -0.40 -5.18 -7.64
C SER A 226 -0.53 -3.79 -7.01
N ARG A 227 -1.54 -3.02 -7.46
CA ARG A 227 -1.71 -1.61 -7.09
C ARG A 227 -2.42 -1.44 -5.76
N GLN A 228 -1.85 -0.62 -4.88
CA GLN A 228 -2.32 -0.43 -3.52
C GLN A 228 -2.18 1.03 -3.09
N PHE A 229 -3.18 1.57 -2.42
CA PHE A 229 -3.21 2.94 -1.93
C PHE A 229 -3.52 2.98 -0.44
N TYR A 230 -2.70 3.68 0.34
CA TYR A 230 -2.86 3.84 1.77
C TYR A 230 -2.95 5.32 2.10
N LYS A 231 -3.97 5.75 2.85
CA LYS A 231 -4.15 7.16 3.17
C LYS A 231 -4.56 7.40 4.61
N ASN A 232 -3.95 8.41 5.23
CA ASN A 232 -4.21 8.78 6.62
C ASN A 232 -4.04 7.58 7.57
N CYS A 233 -3.02 6.76 7.31
CA CYS A 233 -2.73 5.56 8.05
C CYS A 233 -1.66 5.82 9.12
N ARG A 234 -1.61 4.94 10.13
CA ARG A 234 -0.49 4.83 11.08
C ARG A 234 0.22 3.52 10.85
N ILE A 235 1.52 3.55 10.57
CA ILE A 235 2.28 2.33 10.26
C ILE A 235 3.44 2.25 11.23
N TYR A 236 3.48 1.18 12.04
CA TYR A 236 4.51 0.98 13.05
C TYR A 236 5.46 -0.14 12.65
N GLY A 237 6.74 0.00 12.98
CA GLY A 237 7.67 -1.13 12.90
C GLY A 237 9.13 -0.77 13.11
N THR A 238 10.01 -1.75 12.87
CA THR A 238 11.45 -1.66 13.13
C THR A 238 12.27 -1.88 11.86
N ILE A 239 12.42 -3.15 11.46
CA ILE A 239 13.21 -3.57 10.31
C ILE A 239 12.27 -3.85 9.15
N ASP A 240 12.53 -3.21 8.01
CA ASP A 240 11.87 -3.43 6.72
C ASP A 240 10.34 -3.43 6.82
N PHE A 241 9.78 -2.58 7.68
CA PHE A 241 8.40 -2.74 8.10
C PHE A 241 7.37 -2.28 7.06
N ILE A 242 7.81 -1.65 5.98
CA ILE A 242 7.04 -1.43 4.75
C ILE A 242 7.81 -2.09 3.60
N PHE A 243 7.38 -3.27 3.16
CA PHE A 243 8.11 -4.06 2.17
C PHE A 243 7.17 -4.76 1.18
N GLY A 244 7.67 -5.07 -0.01
CA GLY A 244 6.82 -5.62 -1.05
C GLY A 244 7.41 -5.56 -2.44
N LYS A 245 6.63 -6.04 -3.41
CA LYS A 245 6.96 -6.01 -4.84
C LYS A 245 5.83 -5.38 -5.68
N GLY A 246 4.77 -4.86 -5.04
CA GLY A 246 3.63 -4.21 -5.72
C GLY A 246 3.89 -2.75 -6.11
N ASP A 247 2.85 -2.09 -6.61
CA ASP A 247 2.79 -0.63 -6.81
C ASP A 247 2.07 -0.01 -5.60
N ALA A 248 2.81 0.60 -4.67
CA ALA A 248 2.23 1.14 -3.44
C ALA A 248 2.46 2.64 -3.33
N VAL A 249 1.39 3.39 -3.05
CA VAL A 249 1.50 4.79 -2.59
C VAL A 249 0.88 4.92 -1.21
N ILE A 250 1.70 5.41 -0.26
CA ILE A 250 1.30 5.74 1.10
C ILE A 250 1.27 7.26 1.18
N GLN A 251 0.08 7.83 1.40
CA GLN A 251 -0.18 9.27 1.35
C GLN A 251 -0.69 9.80 2.69
N ASP A 252 -0.26 11.00 3.09
CA ASP A 252 -0.76 11.72 4.27
C ASP A 252 -0.74 10.86 5.55
N SER A 253 0.26 10.00 5.70
CA SER A 253 0.29 8.98 6.75
C SER A 253 1.40 9.23 7.75
N GLU A 254 1.24 8.69 8.95
CA GLU A 254 2.26 8.69 9.98
C GLU A 254 2.98 7.35 10.01
N ILE A 255 4.30 7.41 9.90
CA ILE A 255 5.19 6.25 9.86
C ILE A 255 5.99 6.30 11.17
N ILE A 256 5.71 5.37 12.07
CA ILE A 256 6.19 5.37 13.45
C ILE A 256 7.26 4.27 13.62
N VAL A 257 8.51 4.69 13.74
CA VAL A 257 9.64 3.78 13.91
C VAL A 257 9.77 3.39 15.37
N ARG A 258 9.70 2.10 15.67
CA ARG A 258 9.79 1.55 17.03
C ARG A 258 11.23 1.29 17.45
N LYS A 259 11.43 1.15 18.77
CA LYS A 259 12.68 0.64 19.33
C LYS A 259 12.88 -0.84 18.93
N PRO A 260 13.97 -1.21 18.25
CA PRO A 260 14.29 -2.61 17.94
C PRO A 260 15.00 -3.29 19.12
N LEU A 261 15.38 -4.56 18.94
CA LEU A 261 16.24 -5.25 19.90
C LEU A 261 17.62 -4.57 20.02
N PRO A 262 18.36 -4.80 21.12
CA PRO A 262 19.75 -4.37 21.23
C PRO A 262 20.59 -4.86 20.04
N ASN A 263 21.50 -4.00 19.58
CA ASN A 263 22.40 -4.24 18.43
C ASN A 263 21.70 -4.41 17.07
N GLN A 264 20.41 -4.09 16.97
CA GLN A 264 19.71 -3.95 15.69
C GLN A 264 19.67 -2.49 15.22
N TRP A 265 19.20 -2.32 13.99
CA TRP A 265 18.92 -1.04 13.34
C TRP A 265 17.50 -1.06 12.81
N ASN A 266 17.01 0.10 12.37
CA ASN A 266 15.71 0.25 11.73
C ASN A 266 15.86 0.61 10.25
N THR A 267 14.93 0.10 9.44
CA THR A 267 14.77 0.44 8.02
C THR A 267 13.29 0.61 7.75
N VAL A 268 12.88 1.80 7.29
CA VAL A 268 11.46 2.06 7.04
C VAL A 268 10.95 1.22 5.88
N THR A 269 11.70 1.18 4.77
CA THR A 269 11.29 0.46 3.57
C THR A 269 12.25 -0.65 3.15
N ALA A 270 11.69 -1.68 2.49
CA ALA A 270 12.45 -2.65 1.72
C ALA A 270 11.70 -3.02 0.43
N ASP A 271 11.89 -2.20 -0.61
CA ASP A 271 11.29 -2.48 -1.91
C ASP A 271 12.02 -3.62 -2.63
N GLY A 272 11.21 -4.51 -3.22
CA GLY A 272 11.63 -5.74 -3.88
C GLY A 272 11.35 -5.77 -5.38
N ARG A 273 11.23 -4.62 -6.07
CA ARG A 273 11.10 -4.61 -7.53
C ARG A 273 12.25 -5.35 -8.19
N GLU A 274 11.95 -6.34 -9.03
CA GLU A 274 12.96 -7.17 -9.71
C GLU A 274 13.13 -6.79 -11.19
N ILE A 275 12.12 -6.17 -11.77
CA ILE A 275 12.07 -5.89 -13.21
C ILE A 275 12.74 -4.55 -13.49
N PRO A 276 13.81 -4.51 -14.32
CA PRO A 276 14.41 -3.27 -14.75
C PRO A 276 13.39 -2.40 -15.48
N ASN A 277 13.31 -1.13 -15.12
CA ASN A 277 12.31 -0.18 -15.64
C ASN A 277 10.85 -0.61 -15.41
N GLY A 278 10.58 -1.50 -14.44
CA GLY A 278 9.21 -1.82 -14.02
C GLY A 278 8.50 -0.58 -13.47
N SER A 279 7.19 -0.45 -13.71
CA SER A 279 6.43 0.70 -13.21
C SER A 279 6.02 0.57 -11.74
N ASN A 280 6.34 -0.56 -11.10
CA ASN A 280 6.09 -0.85 -9.70
C ASN A 280 7.15 -0.28 -8.76
N GLY A 281 6.90 -0.35 -7.45
CA GLY A 281 7.74 0.23 -6.41
C GLY A 281 6.91 0.88 -5.32
N LEU A 282 7.60 1.58 -4.42
CA LEU A 282 6.98 2.23 -3.26
C LEU A 282 7.15 3.75 -3.30
N VAL A 283 6.06 4.46 -3.04
CA VAL A 283 6.06 5.92 -2.87
C VAL A 283 5.49 6.30 -1.50
N LEU A 284 6.25 7.06 -0.73
CA LEU A 284 5.81 7.73 0.50
C LEU A 284 5.59 9.21 0.16
N GLN A 285 4.33 9.66 0.12
CA GLN A 285 3.96 11.03 -0.24
C GLN A 285 3.31 11.78 0.93
N ASN A 286 3.88 12.92 1.30
CA ASN A 286 3.36 13.75 2.39
C ASN A 286 3.14 12.99 3.70
N CYS A 287 4.05 12.06 4.00
CA CYS A 287 4.05 11.33 5.27
C CYS A 287 4.85 12.07 6.34
N ARG A 288 4.70 11.68 7.60
CA ARG A 288 5.62 12.03 8.69
C ARG A 288 6.32 10.77 9.18
N ILE A 289 7.64 10.76 9.16
CA ILE A 289 8.46 9.67 9.70
C ILE A 289 8.99 10.10 11.07
N VAL A 290 8.47 9.47 12.13
CA VAL A 290 8.68 9.86 13.53
C VAL A 290 9.14 8.66 14.35
N PRO A 291 9.94 8.86 15.42
CA PRO A 291 10.24 7.80 16.35
C PRO A 291 9.04 7.56 17.28
N ASP A 292 8.85 6.32 17.72
CA ASP A 292 7.89 6.01 18.76
C ASP A 292 8.37 6.49 20.14
N LYS A 293 7.49 6.39 21.14
CA LYS A 293 7.78 6.85 22.51
C LYS A 293 9.00 6.17 23.13
N GLU A 294 9.27 4.91 22.77
CA GLU A 294 10.36 4.11 23.36
C GLU A 294 11.68 4.32 22.62
N LEU A 295 11.63 4.59 21.32
CA LEU A 295 12.79 4.95 20.50
C LEU A 295 13.24 6.37 20.80
N TYR A 296 12.33 7.33 20.96
CA TYR A 296 12.68 8.76 21.13
C TYR A 296 13.84 9.04 22.10
N PRO A 297 13.88 8.50 23.34
CA PRO A 297 14.98 8.78 24.28
C PRO A 297 16.34 8.23 23.82
N VAL A 298 16.36 7.20 22.97
CA VAL A 298 17.58 6.51 22.49
C VAL A 298 17.78 6.64 20.98
N ARG A 299 17.06 7.57 20.34
CA ARG A 299 16.92 7.63 18.87
C ARG A 299 18.22 7.94 18.14
N PHE A 300 19.22 8.47 18.84
CA PHE A 300 20.56 8.73 18.29
C PHE A 300 21.53 7.56 18.49
N GLU A 301 21.20 6.60 19.36
CA GLU A 301 21.98 5.38 19.58
C GLU A 301 21.55 4.28 18.60
N VAL A 302 20.26 4.25 18.23
CA VAL A 302 19.69 3.30 17.28
C VAL A 302 19.76 3.86 15.87
N GLN A 303 20.53 3.20 15.00
CA GLN A 303 20.64 3.59 13.60
C GLN A 303 19.30 3.39 12.88
N THR A 304 18.76 4.45 12.28
CA THR A 304 17.53 4.38 11.47
C THR A 304 17.76 4.94 10.07
N TYR A 305 17.27 4.22 9.07
CA TYR A 305 17.37 4.57 7.65
C TYR A 305 15.99 4.62 6.99
N LEU A 306 15.86 5.42 5.92
CA LEU A 306 14.67 5.48 5.06
C LEU A 306 14.35 4.12 4.43
N GLY A 307 15.37 3.29 4.18
CA GLY A 307 15.16 1.94 3.71
C GLY A 307 16.43 1.28 3.22
N ARG A 308 16.26 0.08 2.65
CA ARG A 308 17.30 -0.67 1.95
C ARG A 308 16.73 -1.43 0.75
N PRO A 309 17.48 -1.60 -0.35
CA PRO A 309 16.99 -2.28 -1.54
C PRO A 309 16.97 -3.80 -1.33
N TRP A 310 15.80 -4.45 -1.25
CA TRP A 310 15.71 -5.92 -1.14
C TRP A 310 16.26 -6.62 -2.39
N THR A 311 16.03 -6.02 -3.54
CA THR A 311 16.42 -6.51 -4.87
C THR A 311 17.20 -5.45 -5.65
N ARG A 312 17.84 -5.85 -6.75
CA ARG A 312 18.69 -4.95 -7.57
C ARG A 312 17.91 -3.80 -8.18
N GLU A 313 16.69 -4.04 -8.61
CA GLU A 313 15.88 -3.03 -9.29
C GLU A 313 14.96 -2.28 -8.33
N ALA A 314 15.10 -2.43 -7.00
CA ALA A 314 14.24 -1.78 -6.01
C ALA A 314 13.99 -0.29 -6.32
N LEU A 315 12.74 0.16 -6.17
CA LEU A 315 12.35 1.56 -6.31
C LEU A 315 11.65 2.05 -5.04
N THR A 316 12.25 3.01 -4.37
CA THR A 316 11.58 3.75 -3.29
C THR A 316 11.68 5.25 -3.53
N VAL A 317 10.54 5.93 -3.44
CA VAL A 317 10.43 7.38 -3.55
C VAL A 317 9.90 7.95 -2.24
N VAL A 318 10.65 8.84 -1.60
CA VAL A 318 10.18 9.59 -0.42
C VAL A 318 10.02 11.05 -0.81
N MET A 319 8.78 11.51 -0.87
CA MET A 319 8.48 12.84 -1.39
C MET A 319 7.50 13.63 -0.53
N GLN A 320 7.70 14.95 -0.49
CA GLN A 320 6.90 15.91 0.26
C GLN A 320 6.73 15.52 1.74
N SER A 321 7.60 14.69 2.28
CA SER A 321 7.44 14.06 3.60
C SER A 321 8.30 14.75 4.64
N GLU A 322 7.87 14.69 5.90
CA GLU A 322 8.61 15.19 7.05
C GLU A 322 9.46 14.07 7.65
N LEU A 323 10.77 14.31 7.77
CA LEU A 323 11.74 13.34 8.24
C LEU A 323 12.31 13.80 9.60
N GLY A 324 12.14 12.97 10.63
CA GLY A 324 12.66 13.21 11.97
C GLY A 324 14.19 13.25 12.07
N ASP A 325 14.70 13.79 13.17
CA ASP A 325 16.13 14.06 13.42
C ASP A 325 16.99 12.79 13.56
N PHE A 326 16.33 11.67 13.85
CA PHE A 326 16.92 10.35 14.02
C PHE A 326 17.22 9.60 12.71
N ILE A 327 16.77 10.12 11.56
CA ILE A 327 17.14 9.56 10.26
C ILE A 327 18.63 9.85 10.01
N ARG A 328 19.41 8.79 9.81
CA ARG A 328 20.84 8.86 9.53
C ARG A 328 21.13 9.77 8.33
N PRO A 329 22.20 10.58 8.35
CA PRO A 329 22.59 11.42 7.21
C PRO A 329 22.75 10.61 5.90
N GLU A 330 23.27 9.39 5.98
CA GLU A 330 23.41 8.48 4.85
C GLU A 330 22.07 8.18 4.15
N GLY A 331 20.96 8.28 4.89
CA GLY A 331 19.58 8.10 4.44
C GLY A 331 19.21 6.65 4.16
N TRP A 332 20.04 5.95 3.39
CA TRP A 332 19.76 4.62 2.85
C TRP A 332 20.82 3.62 3.29
N LYS A 333 20.39 2.40 3.64
CA LYS A 333 21.29 1.34 4.08
C LYS A 333 21.54 0.35 2.95
N LEU A 334 22.80 -0.09 2.80
CA LEU A 334 23.14 -1.16 1.87
C LEU A 334 22.44 -2.47 2.24
N TRP A 335 22.14 -3.28 1.23
CA TRP A 335 21.75 -4.66 1.47
C TRP A 335 23.01 -5.52 1.62
N ASP A 336 23.16 -6.15 2.79
CA ASP A 336 24.37 -6.90 3.13
C ASP A 336 24.72 -7.95 2.07
N LYS A 337 25.99 -7.98 1.67
CA LYS A 337 26.57 -8.93 0.69
C LYS A 337 25.89 -8.90 -0.69
N LYS A 338 25.17 -7.83 -1.03
CA LYS A 338 24.58 -7.63 -2.37
C LYS A 338 24.95 -6.26 -2.94
N GLU A 339 25.06 -6.21 -4.26
CA GLU A 339 25.32 -4.98 -5.00
C GLU A 339 24.05 -4.30 -5.50
N ASN A 340 22.93 -4.47 -4.78
CA ASN A 340 21.64 -3.90 -5.15
C ASN A 340 21.71 -2.36 -5.30
N HIS A 341 22.53 -1.72 -4.48
CA HIS A 341 22.78 -0.28 -4.48
C HIS A 341 23.34 0.28 -5.81
N LYS A 342 23.82 -0.58 -6.72
CA LYS A 342 24.33 -0.17 -8.03
C LYS A 342 23.23 0.14 -9.04
N THR A 343 22.06 -0.49 -8.94
CA THR A 343 20.99 -0.33 -9.93
C THR A 343 19.64 0.09 -9.34
N CYS A 344 19.45 -0.01 -8.02
CA CYS A 344 18.22 0.41 -7.37
C CYS A 344 18.03 1.93 -7.42
N GLU A 345 16.79 2.37 -7.45
CA GLU A 345 16.41 3.78 -7.48
C GLU A 345 15.88 4.20 -6.10
N MET A 346 16.69 5.00 -5.39
CA MET A 346 16.32 5.61 -4.12
C MET A 346 16.17 7.11 -4.35
N LEU A 347 14.94 7.61 -4.33
CA LEU A 347 14.61 8.93 -4.83
C LEU A 347 13.98 9.78 -3.73
N GLU A 348 14.37 11.06 -3.68
CA GLU A 348 13.82 12.02 -2.72
C GLU A 348 13.30 13.27 -3.42
N PHE A 349 12.23 13.88 -2.92
CA PHE A 349 11.69 15.13 -3.48
C PHE A 349 11.03 16.00 -2.43
N ALA A 350 11.46 17.25 -2.29
CA ALA A 350 10.80 18.26 -1.44
C ALA A 350 10.46 17.78 -0.01
N ASN A 351 11.31 16.92 0.57
CA ASN A 351 11.18 16.51 1.95
C ASN A 351 11.53 17.67 2.89
N ARG A 352 10.97 17.65 4.10
CA ARG A 352 11.15 18.68 5.14
C ARG A 352 11.54 18.05 6.48
N GLY A 353 11.93 18.89 7.43
CA GLY A 353 12.33 18.43 8.77
C GLY A 353 13.84 18.14 8.87
N PRO A 354 14.33 17.89 10.09
CA PRO A 354 15.76 17.78 10.39
C PRO A 354 16.46 16.60 9.67
N GLY A 355 15.76 15.50 9.38
CA GLY A 355 16.31 14.35 8.65
C GLY A 355 16.32 14.50 7.12
N ALA A 356 15.80 15.61 6.59
CA ALA A 356 15.60 15.79 5.14
C ALA A 356 16.81 16.34 4.37
N ARG A 357 17.89 16.71 5.07
CA ARG A 357 19.14 17.14 4.41
C ARG A 357 19.74 16.01 3.58
N THR A 358 20.04 16.29 2.31
CA THR A 358 20.51 15.28 1.35
C THR A 358 22.02 15.33 1.07
N ASP A 359 22.75 16.32 1.61
CA ASP A 359 24.20 16.48 1.41
C ASP A 359 25.05 15.38 2.06
N GLY A 360 24.49 14.71 3.08
CA GLY A 360 25.11 13.56 3.75
C GLY A 360 24.71 12.19 3.19
N ARG A 361 23.90 12.12 2.13
CA ARG A 361 23.41 10.83 1.59
C ARG A 361 24.56 9.97 1.08
N SER A 362 24.42 8.64 1.26
CA SER A 362 25.48 7.70 0.87
C SER A 362 25.79 7.79 -0.62
N LYS A 363 27.07 8.00 -0.95
CA LYS A 363 27.60 8.05 -2.32
C LYS A 363 27.70 6.68 -2.99
N GLU A 364 27.48 5.60 -2.24
CA GLU A 364 27.52 4.25 -2.79
C GLU A 364 26.31 3.94 -3.68
N PHE A 365 25.18 4.60 -3.44
CA PHE A 365 23.96 4.43 -4.25
C PHE A 365 24.10 5.12 -5.60
N ALA A 366 24.45 4.35 -6.63
CA ALA A 366 24.79 4.88 -7.95
C ALA A 366 23.64 5.62 -8.65
N ARG A 367 22.40 5.31 -8.29
CA ARG A 367 21.18 5.94 -8.85
C ARG A 367 20.35 6.69 -7.81
N PHE A 368 20.96 7.07 -6.67
CA PHE A 368 20.31 8.02 -5.76
C PHE A 368 20.16 9.39 -6.43
N ARG A 369 18.98 10.00 -6.35
CA ARG A 369 18.71 11.33 -6.90
C ARG A 369 17.68 12.11 -6.08
N VAL A 370 17.91 13.41 -5.97
CA VAL A 370 16.87 14.37 -5.58
C VAL A 370 16.14 14.81 -6.86
N LEU A 371 14.85 14.53 -6.93
CA LEU A 371 14.06 14.74 -8.14
C LEU A 371 13.73 16.22 -8.36
N LYS A 372 13.43 16.57 -9.62
CA LYS A 372 12.75 17.83 -9.97
C LYS A 372 11.23 17.64 -9.97
N PRO A 373 10.43 18.72 -9.88
CA PRO A 373 8.96 18.62 -9.81
C PRO A 373 8.32 17.81 -10.95
N MET A 374 8.78 17.98 -12.20
CA MET A 374 8.25 17.23 -13.34
C MET A 374 8.53 15.72 -13.26
N GLU A 375 9.67 15.33 -12.66
CA GLU A 375 10.00 13.92 -12.44
C GLU A 375 9.17 13.36 -11.28
N ALA A 376 9.05 14.12 -10.18
CA ALA A 376 8.25 13.75 -9.02
C ALA A 376 6.77 13.53 -9.35
N ALA A 377 6.22 14.31 -10.30
CA ALA A 377 4.84 14.18 -10.75
C ALA A 377 4.50 12.75 -11.26
N LYS A 378 5.48 11.99 -11.77
CA LYS A 378 5.30 10.60 -12.22
C LYS A 378 4.95 9.64 -11.08
N TYR A 379 5.38 9.95 -9.86
CA TYR A 379 5.20 9.12 -8.67
C TYR A 379 3.94 9.48 -7.88
N THR A 380 3.11 10.40 -8.37
CA THR A 380 1.83 10.74 -7.75
C THR A 380 0.80 9.61 -7.92
N PRO A 381 -0.18 9.44 -7.01
CA PRO A 381 -1.16 8.34 -7.09
C PRO A 381 -1.89 8.28 -8.43
N GLY A 382 -2.19 9.43 -9.03
CA GLY A 382 -2.88 9.50 -10.31
C GLY A 382 -2.09 8.83 -11.44
N ARG A 383 -0.78 9.03 -11.49
CA ARG A 383 0.09 8.46 -12.53
C ARG A 383 0.61 7.07 -12.13
N PHE A 384 1.25 6.98 -10.98
CA PHE A 384 1.96 5.77 -10.53
C PHE A 384 1.03 4.55 -10.38
N LEU A 385 -0.19 4.76 -9.86
CA LEU A 385 -1.17 3.69 -9.67
C LEU A 385 -2.25 3.65 -10.75
N ALA A 386 -2.11 4.44 -11.83
CA ALA A 386 -3.23 4.81 -12.70
C ALA A 386 -4.47 5.25 -11.89
N GLY A 387 -4.25 5.96 -10.77
CA GLY A 387 -5.24 6.23 -9.74
C GLY A 387 -6.48 6.98 -10.23
N TYR A 388 -6.35 7.76 -11.30
CA TYR A 388 -7.47 8.45 -11.96
C TYR A 388 -8.62 7.51 -12.36
N GLN A 389 -8.32 6.24 -12.61
CA GLN A 389 -9.30 5.26 -13.11
C GLN A 389 -10.11 4.58 -12.00
N TRP A 390 -9.61 4.57 -10.76
CA TRP A 390 -10.18 3.72 -9.71
C TRP A 390 -10.26 4.35 -8.32
N LEU A 391 -9.35 5.24 -7.93
CA LEU A 391 -9.41 5.90 -6.62
C LEU A 391 -10.68 6.74 -6.41
N PRO A 392 -11.23 7.47 -7.41
CA PRO A 392 -12.51 8.16 -7.25
C PRO A 392 -13.69 7.24 -6.90
N GLN A 393 -13.64 5.97 -7.30
CA GLN A 393 -14.69 4.99 -7.03
C GLN A 393 -14.72 4.54 -5.56
N THR A 394 -13.65 4.81 -4.80
CA THR A 394 -13.62 4.53 -3.36
C THR A 394 -14.53 5.46 -2.56
N GLY A 395 -14.91 6.61 -3.13
CA GLY A 395 -15.69 7.65 -2.44
C GLY A 395 -14.95 8.35 -1.30
N LEU A 396 -13.68 8.01 -1.05
CA LEU A 396 -12.90 8.53 0.08
C LEU A 396 -11.91 9.61 -0.38
N PRO A 397 -11.60 10.62 0.45
CA PRO A 397 -10.70 11.71 0.08
C PRO A 397 -9.34 11.18 -0.39
N HIS A 398 -8.74 11.78 -1.42
CA HIS A 398 -7.40 11.42 -1.92
C HIS A 398 -6.83 12.57 -2.76
N ARG A 399 -5.50 12.63 -2.89
CA ARG A 399 -4.82 13.58 -3.79
C ARG A 399 -4.15 12.81 -4.91
N LEU A 400 -4.50 13.09 -6.16
CA LEU A 400 -3.96 12.39 -7.33
C LEU A 400 -2.66 12.98 -7.88
N GLY A 401 -2.31 14.21 -7.48
CA GLY A 401 -1.12 14.94 -7.91
C GLY A 401 -0.15 15.27 -6.77
N LEU A 402 0.76 16.21 -7.02
CA LEU A 402 1.67 16.80 -6.03
C LEU A 402 0.92 17.70 -5.04
#